data_AF-X1BHG3-F1
#
_entry.id   AF-X1BHG3-F1
#
_cell.length_a   1.000
_cell.length_b   1.000
_cell.length_c   1.000
_cell.angle_alpha   90.00
_cell.angle_beta   90.00
_cell.angle_gamma   90.00
#
_symmetry.space_group_name_H-M   'P 1'
#
loop_
_entity.id
_entity.type
_entity.pdbx_description
1 polymer ?
#
loop_
_entity_poly.entity_id
_entity_poly.type
_entity_poly.pdbx_seq_one_letter_code
_entity_poly.pdbx_strand_id
1 'polypeptide(L)'
;SDTSTPMLRKNGMEAMEGELFLNSTPSFLRFLIKAFFIQDVLDRYYDLRLVIIDLLANFFKEQLPKIIPRLIKRVNIFLKEEVSEFQIDPITFIEVQKYYKSDKMIWVIFQKARRIDRYIKTKLLKKNYDFYLPEKIKR
;
A
#
# COMPACT_ATOMS: atom_id res chain seq x y z
N SER A 1 -9.20 -36.30 1.47
CA SER A 1 -7.89 -35.84 1.00
C SER A 1 -7.87 -34.33 1.11
N ASP A 2 -7.05 -33.86 2.03
CA ASP A 2 -6.84 -32.46 2.38
C ASP A 2 -5.95 -31.81 1.33
N THR A 3 -6.51 -30.92 0.50
CA THR A 3 -5.78 -30.16 -0.52
C THR A 3 -6.46 -28.81 -0.74
N SER A 4 -6.31 -27.89 0.21
CA SER A 4 -6.70 -26.48 0.03
C SER A 4 -5.64 -25.52 0.55
N THR A 5 -4.36 -25.89 0.40
CA THR A 5 -3.24 -24.94 0.51
C THR A 5 -2.69 -24.66 -0.89
N PRO A 6 -3.17 -23.62 -1.61
CA PRO A 6 -2.49 -23.13 -2.80
C PRO A 6 -1.45 -22.10 -2.38
N MET A 7 -0.31 -22.61 -1.92
CA MET A 7 0.98 -21.90 -1.89
C MET A 7 1.54 -21.74 -3.31
N LEU A 8 0.76 -21.17 -4.23
CA LEU A 8 1.11 -21.08 -5.66
C LEU A 8 1.12 -19.63 -6.13
N ARG A 9 2.29 -19.00 -6.02
CA ARG A 9 2.67 -17.84 -6.84
C ARG A 9 2.83 -18.29 -8.29
N LYS A 10 2.15 -17.62 -9.21
CA LYS A 10 2.43 -17.72 -10.66
C LYS A 10 3.05 -16.39 -11.10
N ASN A 11 4.33 -16.42 -11.45
CA ASN A 11 5.09 -15.27 -11.99
C ASN A 11 5.21 -14.03 -11.07
N GLY A 12 5.37 -14.24 -9.76
CA GLY A 12 5.76 -13.18 -8.84
C GLY A 12 4.68 -12.17 -8.45
N MET A 13 3.50 -12.16 -9.08
CA MET A 13 2.40 -11.28 -8.71
C MET A 13 1.18 -12.08 -8.24
N GLU A 14 0.78 -11.85 -6.98
CA GLU A 14 -0.52 -12.27 -6.47
C GLU A 14 -1.62 -11.39 -7.08
N ALA A 15 -2.13 -11.80 -8.24
CA ALA A 15 -3.23 -11.11 -8.93
C ALA A 15 -4.61 -11.50 -8.36
N MET A 16 -4.70 -12.63 -7.65
CA MET A 16 -5.98 -13.18 -7.18
C MET A 16 -6.65 -12.32 -6.11
N GLU A 17 -5.90 -11.79 -5.13
CA GLU A 17 -6.47 -10.88 -4.14
C GLU A 17 -6.89 -9.54 -4.75
N GLY A 18 -6.09 -8.99 -5.68
CA GLY A 18 -6.39 -7.73 -6.36
C GLY A 18 -7.70 -7.76 -7.16
N GLU A 19 -7.93 -8.82 -7.94
CA GLU A 19 -9.17 -8.99 -8.70
C GLU A 19 -10.39 -9.26 -7.81
N LEU A 20 -10.24 -10.05 -6.73
CA LEU A 20 -11.31 -10.28 -5.74
C LEU A 20 -11.70 -8.98 -5.00
N PHE A 21 -10.73 -8.12 -4.67
CA PHE A 21 -10.99 -6.79 -4.12
C PHE A 21 -11.63 -5.82 -5.12
N LEU A 22 -11.30 -5.90 -6.41
CA LEU A 22 -11.87 -5.07 -7.48
C LEU A 22 -13.32 -5.43 -7.81
N ASN A 23 -13.68 -6.70 -7.72
CA ASN A 23 -15.04 -7.17 -7.98
C ASN A 23 -16.03 -6.74 -6.90
N SER A 24 -15.55 -6.58 -5.66
CA SER A 24 -16.33 -6.10 -4.51
C SER A 24 -16.41 -4.58 -4.41
N THR A 25 -15.61 -3.84 -5.18
CA THR A 25 -15.62 -2.38 -5.18
C THR A 25 -16.53 -1.76 -6.24
N PRO A 26 -17.06 -0.54 -5.98
CA PRO A 26 -17.85 0.20 -6.96
C PRO A 26 -17.09 0.37 -8.28
N SER A 27 -17.80 0.36 -9.39
CA SER A 27 -17.23 0.61 -10.73
C SER A 27 -16.44 1.92 -10.80
N PHE A 28 -16.91 2.99 -10.15
CA PHE A 28 -16.21 4.27 -10.08
C PHE A 28 -14.92 4.22 -9.24
N LEU A 29 -14.75 3.23 -8.35
CA LEU A 29 -13.56 3.02 -7.54
C LEU A 29 -12.52 2.12 -8.19
N ARG A 30 -12.92 1.30 -9.16
CA ARG A 30 -11.99 0.41 -9.88
C ARG A 30 -10.88 1.18 -10.57
N PHE A 31 -11.17 2.37 -11.13
CA PHE A 31 -10.15 3.21 -11.74
C PHE A 31 -9.11 3.70 -10.72
N LEU A 32 -9.54 4.13 -9.53
CA LEU A 32 -8.66 4.57 -8.45
C LEU A 32 -7.79 3.43 -7.90
N ILE A 33 -8.38 2.25 -7.67
CA ILE A 33 -7.66 1.07 -7.19
C ILE A 33 -6.67 0.58 -8.24
N LYS A 34 -7.08 0.56 -9.52
CA LYS A 34 -6.21 0.16 -10.62
C LYS A 34 -5.03 1.12 -10.78
N ALA A 35 -5.25 2.42 -10.70
CA ALA A 35 -4.18 3.42 -10.71
C ALA A 35 -3.20 3.23 -9.54
N PHE A 36 -3.72 3.01 -8.33
CA PHE A 36 -2.91 2.81 -7.14
C PHE A 36 -2.14 1.49 -7.15
N PHE A 37 -2.79 0.38 -7.48
CA PHE A 37 -2.18 -0.94 -7.55
C PHE A 37 -1.10 -1.01 -8.63
N ILE A 38 -1.33 -0.37 -9.78
CA ILE A 38 -0.32 -0.30 -10.84
C ILE A 38 0.88 0.54 -10.40
N GLN A 39 0.65 1.69 -9.75
CA GLN A 39 1.75 2.50 -9.20
C GLN A 39 2.54 1.73 -8.14
N ASP A 40 1.88 1.16 -7.12
CA ASP A 40 2.54 0.41 -6.04
C ASP A 40 3.28 -0.84 -6.53
N VAL A 41 2.77 -1.54 -7.55
CA VAL A 41 3.43 -2.71 -8.12
C VAL A 41 4.64 -2.28 -8.96
N LEU A 42 4.46 -1.34 -9.89
CA LEU A 42 5.56 -0.93 -10.77
C LEU A 42 6.69 -0.22 -9.99
N ASP A 43 6.36 0.63 -9.03
CA ASP A 43 7.33 1.36 -8.22
C ASP A 43 8.19 0.41 -7.36
N ARG A 44 7.61 -0.70 -6.87
CA ARG A 44 8.34 -1.71 -6.08
C ARG A 44 9.26 -2.61 -6.89
N TYR A 45 8.96 -2.83 -8.17
CA TYR A 45 9.75 -3.71 -9.03
C TYR A 45 10.93 -3.00 -9.71
N TYR A 46 10.88 -1.67 -9.86
CA TYR A 46 11.84 -0.96 -10.72
C TYR A 46 12.58 0.20 -10.04
N ASP A 47 12.23 0.59 -8.81
CA ASP A 47 12.90 1.70 -8.12
C ASP A 47 13.34 1.32 -6.69
N LEU A 48 14.63 0.99 -6.55
CA LEU A 48 15.26 0.68 -5.27
C LEU A 48 15.08 1.82 -4.23
N ARG A 49 15.08 3.09 -4.67
CA ARG A 49 14.87 4.22 -3.78
C ARG A 49 13.46 4.20 -3.18
N LEU A 50 12.45 3.98 -4.01
CA LEU A 50 11.06 3.93 -3.54
C LEU A 50 10.82 2.75 -2.60
N VAL A 51 11.41 1.59 -2.86
CA VAL A 51 11.35 0.42 -1.95
C VAL A 51 11.93 0.77 -0.58
N ILE A 52 13.08 1.43 -0.55
CA ILE A 52 13.71 1.83 0.71
C ILE A 52 12.87 2.89 1.45
N ILE A 53 12.29 3.86 0.72
CA ILE A 53 11.40 4.87 1.31
C ILE A 53 10.15 4.21 1.91
N ASP A 54 9.52 3.25 1.22
CA ASP A 54 8.36 2.52 1.76
C ASP A 54 8.74 1.72 3.01
N LEU A 55 9.87 1.00 2.98
CA LEU A 55 10.37 0.28 4.16
C LEU A 55 10.56 1.20 5.36
N LEU A 56 11.15 2.39 5.16
CA LEU A 56 11.32 3.39 6.22
C LEU A 56 9.97 3.97 6.68
N ALA A 57 9.03 4.18 5.76
CA ALA A 57 7.70 4.69 6.07
C ALA A 57 6.85 3.70 6.87
N ASN A 58 7.09 2.40 6.72
CA ASN A 58 6.41 1.37 7.52
C ASN A 58 6.68 1.53 9.03
N PHE A 59 7.81 2.09 9.45
CA PHE A 59 8.05 2.39 10.88
C PHE A 59 7.11 3.48 11.44
N PHE A 60 6.56 4.36 10.60
CA PHE A 60 5.47 5.24 11.02
C PHE A 60 4.16 4.46 11.25
N LYS A 61 3.91 3.39 10.47
CA LYS A 61 2.75 2.50 10.65
C LYS A 61 2.88 1.67 11.93
N GLU A 62 4.10 1.23 12.27
CA GLU A 62 4.44 0.47 13.49
C GLU A 62 4.61 1.34 14.75
N GLN A 63 4.27 2.63 14.70
CA GLN A 63 4.40 3.57 15.85
C GLN A 63 5.83 3.71 16.40
N LEU A 64 6.86 3.51 15.56
CA LEU A 64 8.27 3.65 15.90
C LEU A 64 8.96 4.83 15.19
N PRO A 65 8.40 6.05 15.13
CA PRO A 65 8.97 7.15 14.34
C PRO A 65 10.36 7.60 14.83
N LYS A 66 10.68 7.36 16.11
CA LYS A 66 11.94 7.77 16.73
C LYS A 66 13.16 7.07 16.15
N ILE A 67 13.00 5.87 15.56
CA ILE A 67 14.12 5.11 14.99
C ILE A 67 14.46 5.54 13.55
N ILE A 68 13.50 6.16 12.86
CA ILE A 68 13.61 6.52 11.44
C ILE A 68 14.86 7.37 11.13
N PRO A 69 15.20 8.43 11.90
CA PRO A 69 16.41 9.20 11.63
C PRO A 69 17.70 8.37 11.68
N ARG A 70 17.77 7.37 12.57
CA ARG A 70 18.93 6.46 12.67
C ARG A 70 18.98 5.50 11.48
N LEU A 71 17.83 4.97 11.06
CA LEU A 71 17.74 4.11 9.89
C LEU A 71 18.12 4.84 8.60
N ILE A 72 17.64 6.08 8.41
CA ILE A 72 18.00 6.92 7.27
C ILE A 72 19.52 7.10 7.18
N LYS A 73 20.20 7.39 8.31
CA LYS A 73 21.66 7.50 8.32
C LYS A 73 22.32 6.21 7.84
N ARG A 74 21.87 5.04 8.33
CA ARG A 74 22.45 3.75 7.95
C ARG A 74 22.19 3.42 6.48
N VAL A 75 21.00 3.71 6.00
CA VAL A 75 20.59 3.55 4.60
C VAL A 75 21.44 4.42 3.68
N ASN A 76 21.63 5.70 4.01
CA ASN A 76 22.43 6.61 3.17
C ASN A 76 23.91 6.20 3.12
N ILE A 77 24.43 5.61 4.20
CA ILE A 77 25.77 4.98 4.18
C ILE A 77 25.77 3.79 3.21
N PHE A 78 24.80 2.87 3.34
CA PHE A 78 24.67 1.73 2.44
C PHE A 78 24.56 2.15 0.95
N LEU A 79 23.70 3.12 0.64
CA LEU A 79 23.54 3.65 -0.73
C LEU A 79 24.85 4.21 -1.29
N LYS A 80 25.67 4.82 -0.44
CA LYS A 80 26.97 5.40 -0.82
C LYS A 80 28.07 4.34 -0.96
N GLU A 81 28.04 3.27 -0.16
CA GLU A 81 29.13 2.28 -0.09
C GLU A 81 28.89 1.08 -1.01
N GLU A 82 27.68 0.53 -1.02
CA GLU A 82 27.37 -0.77 -1.63
C GLU A 82 26.65 -0.63 -2.99
N VAL A 83 26.06 0.54 -3.24
CA VAL A 83 25.15 0.77 -4.38
C VAL A 83 25.49 2.07 -5.11
N SER A 84 26.73 2.54 -4.95
CA SER A 84 27.21 3.83 -5.49
C SER A 84 27.12 3.92 -7.01
N GLU A 85 27.21 2.78 -7.70
CA GLU A 85 27.09 2.68 -9.16
C GLU A 85 25.73 3.17 -9.69
N PHE A 86 24.67 3.08 -8.87
CA PHE A 86 23.33 3.54 -9.23
C PHE A 86 23.11 5.04 -8.96
N GLN A 87 24.08 5.73 -8.34
CA GLN A 87 24.04 7.18 -8.05
C GLN A 87 22.71 7.64 -7.41
N ILE A 88 22.18 6.84 -6.49
CA ILE A 88 20.92 7.15 -5.82
C ILE A 88 21.14 8.30 -4.82
N ASP A 89 20.33 9.35 -4.93
CA ASP A 89 20.38 10.48 -4.01
C ASP A 89 20.17 10.03 -2.55
N PRO A 90 20.71 10.75 -1.55
CA PRO A 90 20.41 10.47 -0.16
C PRO A 90 18.91 10.56 0.13
N ILE A 91 18.40 9.65 0.96
CA ILE A 91 17.02 9.69 1.45
C ILE A 91 16.93 10.67 2.62
N THR A 92 15.90 11.50 2.63
CA THR A 92 15.64 12.47 3.71
C THR A 92 14.44 12.07 4.54
N PHE A 93 14.40 12.56 5.79
CA PHE A 93 13.25 12.34 6.67
C PHE A 93 11.95 12.95 6.13
N ILE A 94 12.05 14.08 5.45
CA ILE A 94 10.91 14.77 4.86
C ILE A 94 10.27 13.91 3.77
N GLU A 95 11.07 13.27 2.91
CA GLU A 95 10.57 12.36 1.87
C GLU A 95 9.85 11.16 2.47
N VAL A 96 10.44 10.49 3.46
CA VAL A 96 9.81 9.37 4.16
C VAL A 96 8.49 9.79 4.82
N GLN A 97 8.47 10.95 5.48
CA GLN A 97 7.27 11.47 6.11
C GLN A 97 6.19 11.84 5.07
N LYS A 98 6.58 12.46 3.96
CA LYS A 98 5.66 12.83 2.87
C LYS A 98 5.05 11.58 2.25
N TYR A 99 5.85 10.56 1.99
CA TYR A 99 5.38 9.27 1.48
C TYR A 99 4.35 8.63 2.42
N TYR A 100 4.66 8.53 3.72
CA TYR A 100 3.73 8.03 4.73
C TYR A 100 2.41 8.82 4.76
N LYS A 101 2.47 10.17 4.68
CA LYS A 101 1.27 11.02 4.65
C LYS A 101 0.42 10.76 3.42
N SER A 102 1.05 10.59 2.24
CA SER A 102 0.36 10.25 1.00
C SER A 102 -0.33 8.89 1.10
N ASP A 103 0.38 7.86 1.55
CA ASP A 103 -0.20 6.51 1.76
C ASP A 103 -1.40 6.57 2.74
N LYS A 104 -1.24 7.24 3.87
CA LYS A 104 -2.33 7.44 4.84
C LYS A 104 -3.53 8.16 4.25
N MET A 105 -3.31 9.18 3.41
CA MET A 105 -4.38 9.93 2.74
C MET A 105 -5.16 9.03 1.77
N ILE A 106 -4.46 8.19 1.00
CA ILE A 106 -5.06 7.24 0.07
C ILE A 106 -5.95 6.25 0.83
N TRP A 107 -5.48 5.71 1.95
CA TRP A 107 -6.28 4.86 2.83
C TRP A 107 -7.55 5.54 3.36
N VAL A 108 -7.50 6.84 3.70
CA VAL A 108 -8.68 7.60 4.14
C VAL A 108 -9.68 7.78 3.01
N ILE A 109 -9.22 8.14 1.81
CA ILE A 109 -10.08 8.29 0.62
C ILE A 109 -10.77 6.96 0.31
N PHE A 110 -10.02 5.87 0.31
CA PHE A 110 -10.54 4.53 0.05
C PHE A 110 -11.62 4.10 1.05
N GLN A 111 -11.39 4.35 2.35
CA GLN A 111 -12.40 4.05 3.37
C GLN A 111 -13.65 4.92 3.24
N LYS A 112 -13.51 6.22 2.95
CA LYS A 112 -14.66 7.12 2.71
C LYS A 112 -15.48 6.63 1.52
N ALA A 113 -14.81 6.27 0.44
CA ALA A 113 -15.46 5.72 -0.74
C ALA A 113 -16.22 4.41 -0.45
N ARG A 114 -15.63 3.48 0.32
CA ARG A 114 -16.34 2.26 0.77
C ARG A 114 -17.60 2.58 1.58
N ARG A 115 -17.56 3.62 2.43
CA ARG A 115 -18.74 4.07 3.20
C ARG A 115 -19.83 4.65 2.29
N ILE A 116 -19.44 5.46 1.30
CA ILE A 116 -20.37 6.03 0.31
C ILE A 116 -21.02 4.92 -0.50
N ASP A 117 -20.25 3.94 -0.98
CA ASP A 117 -20.79 2.79 -1.71
C ASP A 117 -21.82 2.01 -0.88
N ARG A 118 -21.48 1.71 0.38
CA ARG A 118 -22.41 1.03 1.29
C ARG A 118 -23.71 1.83 1.44
N TYR A 119 -23.62 3.15 1.62
CA TYR A 119 -24.80 4.01 1.72
C TYR A 119 -25.65 3.96 0.43
N ILE A 120 -25.03 4.06 -0.74
CA ILE A 120 -25.74 3.99 -2.02
C ILE A 120 -26.42 2.62 -2.19
N LYS A 121 -25.71 1.52 -1.96
CA LYS A 121 -26.27 0.17 -2.12
C LYS A 121 -27.40 -0.14 -1.14
N THR A 122 -27.24 0.25 0.13
CA THR A 122 -28.21 -0.08 1.18
C THR A 122 -29.39 0.88 1.27
N LYS A 123 -29.19 2.19 1.06
CA LYS A 123 -30.23 3.22 1.24
C LYS A 123 -30.86 3.68 -0.07
N LEU A 124 -30.10 3.78 -1.15
CA LEU A 124 -30.60 4.20 -2.46
C LEU A 124 -31.09 3.02 -3.30
N LEU A 125 -30.35 1.91 -3.32
CA LEU A 125 -30.65 0.76 -4.18
C LEU A 125 -31.36 -0.41 -3.45
N LYS A 126 -31.50 -0.35 -2.12
CA LYS A 126 -32.09 -1.40 -1.25
C LYS A 126 -31.55 -2.82 -1.55
N LYS A 127 -30.28 -2.93 -1.94
CA LYS A 127 -29.60 -4.22 -2.17
C LYS A 127 -28.85 -4.66 -0.90
N ASN A 128 -28.80 -5.97 -0.66
CA ASN A 128 -27.99 -6.54 0.42
C ASN A 128 -26.50 -6.27 0.16
N TYR A 129 -25.76 -5.94 1.22
CA TYR A 129 -24.33 -5.62 1.16
C TYR A 129 -23.54 -6.77 1.78
N ASP A 130 -23.04 -7.67 0.93
CA ASP A 130 -22.45 -8.95 1.37
C ASP A 130 -20.99 -8.84 1.86
N PHE A 131 -20.44 -7.63 1.98
CA PHE A 131 -19.04 -7.44 2.36
C PHE A 131 -18.89 -7.02 3.84
N TYR A 132 -18.11 -7.81 4.59
CA TYR A 132 -17.67 -7.47 5.95
C TYR A 132 -16.73 -6.25 5.92
N LEU A 133 -17.08 -5.21 6.67
CA LEU A 133 -16.19 -4.06 6.87
C LEU A 133 -15.23 -4.39 8.02
N PRO A 134 -13.90 -4.30 7.81
CA PRO A 134 -12.95 -4.55 8.87
C PRO A 134 -13.12 -3.53 10.01
N GLU A 135 -12.91 -3.98 11.24
CA GLU A 135 -12.99 -3.15 12.45
C GLU A 135 -11.96 -2.01 12.44
N LYS A 136 -12.18 -1.01 13.29
CA LYS A 136 -11.29 0.16 13.42
C LYS A 136 -9.89 -0.28 13.87
N ILE A 137 -8.95 -0.33 12.93
CA ILE A 137 -7.53 -0.51 13.22
C ILE A 137 -7.03 0.74 13.97
N LYS A 138 -6.47 0.57 15.17
CA LYS A 138 -5.67 1.61 15.83
C LYS A 138 -4.34 1.74 15.06
N ARG A 139 -4.10 2.91 14.46
CA ARG A 139 -2.84 3.29 13.80
C ARG A 139 -2.23 4.46 14.55
#